data_AF-A0A3M1A2G3-F1
#
_entry.id   AF-A0A3M1A2G3-F1
#
_cell.length_a   1.000
_cell.length_b   1.000
_cell.length_c   1.000
_cell.angle_alpha   90.00
_cell.angle_beta   90.00
_cell.angle_gamma   90.00
#
_symmetry.space_group_name_H-M   'P 1'
#
loop_
_entity.id
_entity.type
_entity.pdbx_description
1 polymer ?
#
loop_
_entity_poly.entity_id
_entity_poly.type
_entity_poly.pdbx_seq_one_letter_code
_entity_poly.pdbx_strand_id
1 'polypeptide(L)'
;NTVVLKPAEYTSLTALYFAELCHEAGLPKGVLNIVTGAGETGALVVEHPDVDKVAFTGSTEVGRLIRQRTAGSGKKLTLELGGKSPYLVFEDADLDGAVEGLIDAIWFNQGQVCCAGSRLLVEESVADRFLAKVKTRLSHFRIGDPLDKAVDMGAIVDPVQKERIARLVDESVKQGATRWQPDIPCPEEGCFFPPTLLTEVAPSNIAAQEEIFGPVLTATTFRTLAEAAELANNTRYGLAATVWSENINRALEVAGLIKAGVVWINTTNQFDAACGFGGYRESGFGREGGLEGMYEYLKPKGAWREKASDLVAAPEPQEPPVALAPIDRTPKNYIGGRQTRPDGGNSRLVLDARGHPAGRVAEGNRKDIRDAVEAAFGAAGFARTTAHNRAQILYYIAENLALREEEFARRLSALTGESAKAAQREVEAAISRLFSYAAWADKYDGLVHTPPVRNIALAVNEPIGVMGIVCPDRHPLLSFVSLMAPAFAMGNRSVIIPSERYPLLATDFYQVLETSDVPAGSINIVTGARDALTKVLAQHDQIEGLWYFGSAEGSRMVEAESAHNLKRTWVNYGRARDWFSPQHGEGREFLREATQVKNVWLPYGD
;
A
#
# COMPACT_ATOMS: atom_id res chain seq x y z
N ASN A 1 -12.15 20.44 7.58
CA ASN A 1 -10.95 20.36 8.44
C ASN A 1 -10.37 21.75 8.60
N THR A 2 -9.74 22.04 9.74
CA THR A 2 -8.80 23.17 9.88
C THR A 2 -7.37 22.64 9.75
N VAL A 3 -6.39 23.50 9.49
CA VAL A 3 -5.02 23.08 9.14
C VAL A 3 -3.98 23.83 9.96
N VAL A 4 -3.00 23.08 10.47
CA VAL A 4 -1.69 23.58 10.91
C VAL A 4 -0.67 23.07 9.93
N LEU A 5 -0.09 23.96 9.12
CA LEU A 5 0.85 23.63 8.06
C LEU A 5 2.24 24.16 8.43
N LYS A 6 3.25 23.29 8.24
CA LYS A 6 4.65 23.65 8.38
C LYS A 6 5.35 23.49 7.03
N PRO A 7 5.76 24.58 6.35
CA PRO A 7 6.51 24.47 5.11
C PRO A 7 7.93 23.95 5.37
N ALA A 8 8.63 23.52 4.32
CA ALA A 8 10.04 23.17 4.44
C ALA A 8 10.88 24.38 4.91
N GLU A 9 11.93 24.10 5.66
CA GLU A 9 12.79 25.13 6.27
C GLU A 9 13.39 26.06 5.21
N TYR A 10 13.87 25.48 4.11
CA TYR A 10 14.52 26.20 3.01
C TYR A 10 13.56 26.94 2.06
N THR A 11 12.25 26.67 2.11
CA THR A 11 11.29 27.20 1.12
C THR A 11 9.99 27.69 1.76
N SER A 12 10.10 28.51 2.80
CA SER A 12 8.95 28.95 3.62
C SER A 12 8.21 30.19 3.10
N LEU A 13 8.83 30.99 2.24
CA LEU A 13 8.33 32.34 1.88
C LEU A 13 6.98 32.31 1.15
N THR A 14 6.78 31.40 0.20
CA THR A 14 5.52 31.31 -0.54
C THR A 14 4.36 30.87 0.34
N ALA A 15 4.61 30.01 1.34
CA ALA A 15 3.60 29.62 2.31
C ALA A 15 3.19 30.80 3.19
N LEU A 16 4.15 31.63 3.63
CA LEU A 16 3.85 32.84 4.41
C LEU A 16 3.02 33.84 3.59
N TYR A 17 3.38 34.04 2.31
CA TYR A 17 2.58 34.88 1.41
C TYR A 17 1.18 34.31 1.17
N PHE A 18 1.04 32.99 1.06
CA PHE A 18 -0.27 32.34 0.96
C PHE A 18 -1.17 32.59 2.18
N ALA A 19 -0.60 32.65 3.40
CA ALA A 19 -1.36 33.03 4.59
C ALA A 19 -1.90 34.47 4.51
N GLU A 20 -1.12 35.40 3.95
CA GLU A 20 -1.57 36.78 3.71
C GLU A 20 -2.75 36.80 2.72
N LEU A 21 -2.64 36.08 1.60
CA LEU A 21 -3.73 35.97 0.62
C LEU A 21 -5.00 35.35 1.22
N CYS A 22 -4.87 34.34 2.09
CA CYS A 22 -6.00 33.73 2.78
C CYS A 22 -6.67 34.72 3.75
N HIS A 23 -5.90 35.58 4.41
CA HIS A 23 -6.44 36.63 5.25
C HIS A 23 -7.25 37.64 4.42
N GLU A 24 -6.71 38.10 3.29
CA GLU A 24 -7.37 39.02 2.36
C GLU A 24 -8.65 38.41 1.75
N ALA A 25 -8.62 37.11 1.43
CA ALA A 25 -9.77 36.37 0.91
C ALA A 25 -10.90 36.17 1.96
N GLY A 26 -10.69 36.59 3.21
CA GLY A 26 -11.69 36.50 4.27
C GLY A 26 -11.80 35.10 4.90
N LEU A 27 -10.75 34.28 4.82
CA LEU A 27 -10.74 32.96 5.47
C LEU A 27 -10.95 33.13 6.98
N PRO A 28 -11.90 32.40 7.61
CA PRO A 28 -12.15 32.56 9.04
C PRO A 28 -10.91 32.30 9.90
N LYS A 29 -10.77 33.06 10.99
CA LYS A 29 -9.62 32.98 11.89
C LYS A 29 -9.45 31.54 12.42
N GLY A 30 -8.22 31.03 12.33
CA GLY A 30 -7.86 29.68 12.81
C GLY A 30 -8.16 28.54 11.84
N VAL A 31 -8.78 28.79 10.67
CA VAL A 31 -9.00 27.73 9.66
C VAL A 31 -7.69 27.29 9.02
N LEU A 32 -6.79 28.24 8.72
CA LEU A 32 -5.42 28.01 8.29
C LEU A 32 -4.46 28.63 9.31
N ASN A 33 -3.47 27.85 9.73
CA ASN A 33 -2.40 28.27 10.62
C ASN A 33 -1.09 27.82 9.99
N ILE A 34 -0.15 28.74 9.77
CA ILE A 34 1.17 28.43 9.22
C ILE A 34 2.21 28.69 10.30
N VAL A 35 3.05 27.68 10.55
CA VAL A 35 4.16 27.75 11.50
C VAL A 35 5.45 27.37 10.78
N THR A 36 6.53 28.12 11.01
CA THR A 36 7.84 27.86 10.38
C THR A 36 8.82 27.29 11.40
N GLY A 37 9.81 26.53 10.95
CA GLY A 37 10.88 26.01 11.79
C GLY A 37 11.60 24.81 11.16
N ALA A 38 12.48 24.17 11.93
CA ALA A 38 13.22 22.98 11.49
C ALA A 38 12.39 21.70 11.61
N GLY A 39 13.04 20.54 11.56
CA GLY A 39 12.39 19.22 11.75
C GLY A 39 11.71 19.07 13.12
N GLU A 40 12.26 19.66 14.18
CA GLU A 40 11.69 19.62 15.53
C GLU A 40 10.29 20.24 15.59
N THR A 41 10.07 21.36 14.90
CA THR A 41 8.73 21.97 14.78
C THR A 41 7.75 21.04 14.07
N GLY A 42 8.20 20.32 13.04
CA GLY A 42 7.38 19.30 12.38
C GLY A 42 7.00 18.17 13.33
N ALA A 43 7.93 17.69 14.15
CA ALA A 43 7.67 16.64 15.14
C ALA A 43 6.61 17.07 16.18
N LEU A 44 6.68 18.33 16.64
CA LEU A 44 5.68 18.89 17.56
C LEU A 44 4.27 18.90 16.95
N VAL A 45 4.13 19.20 15.65
CA VAL A 45 2.83 19.15 14.95
C VAL A 45 2.33 17.72 14.82
N VAL A 46 3.20 16.78 14.47
CA VAL A 46 2.87 15.35 14.29
C VAL A 46 2.39 14.72 15.61
N GLU A 47 3.05 15.04 16.72
CA GLU A 47 2.78 14.46 18.04
C GLU A 47 1.65 15.16 18.80
N HIS A 48 1.17 16.30 18.31
CA HIS A 48 0.18 17.09 19.05
C HIS A 48 -1.10 16.27 19.31
N PRO A 49 -1.58 16.16 20.56
CA PRO A 49 -2.71 15.30 20.90
C PRO A 49 -3.99 15.66 20.15
N ASP A 50 -4.24 16.96 19.95
CA ASP A 50 -5.45 17.47 19.32
C ASP A 50 -5.44 17.45 17.78
N VAL A 51 -4.36 16.98 17.15
CA VAL A 51 -4.32 16.81 15.69
C VAL A 51 -4.97 15.48 15.31
N ASP A 52 -6.04 15.51 14.53
CA ASP A 52 -6.77 14.31 14.08
C ASP A 52 -6.12 13.55 12.92
N LYS A 53 -5.31 14.25 12.11
CA LYS A 53 -4.79 13.78 10.84
C LYS A 53 -3.41 14.38 10.56
N VAL A 54 -2.48 13.54 10.13
CA VAL A 54 -1.16 13.95 9.63
C VAL A 54 -1.07 13.63 8.13
N ALA A 55 -0.72 14.62 7.32
CA ALA A 55 -0.29 14.44 5.93
C ALA A 55 1.15 14.91 5.85
N PHE A 56 2.02 14.09 5.25
CA PHE A 56 3.43 14.41 5.12
C PHE A 56 3.93 14.03 3.74
N THR A 57 4.65 14.96 3.12
CA THR A 57 5.40 14.75 1.88
C THR A 57 6.87 14.99 2.16
N GLY A 58 7.74 14.02 1.86
CA GLY A 58 9.18 14.14 2.12
C GLY A 58 9.94 12.83 2.08
N SER A 59 11.05 12.73 2.83
CA SER A 59 11.93 11.55 2.76
C SER A 59 11.26 10.31 3.36
N THR A 60 11.66 9.15 2.86
CA THR A 60 11.16 7.86 3.35
C THR A 60 11.55 7.62 4.80
N GLU A 61 12.76 8.01 5.21
CA GLU A 61 13.19 7.85 6.61
C GLU A 61 12.34 8.66 7.58
N VAL A 62 11.98 9.90 7.20
CA VAL A 62 11.09 10.73 8.02
C VAL A 62 9.68 10.15 8.04
N GLY A 63 9.17 9.63 6.91
CA GLY A 63 7.88 8.93 6.86
C GLY A 63 7.81 7.74 7.84
N ARG A 64 8.90 6.96 7.94
CA ARG A 64 9.03 5.85 8.91
C ARG A 64 9.01 6.36 10.35
N LEU A 65 9.72 7.45 10.64
CA LEU A 65 9.70 8.07 11.96
C LEU A 65 8.30 8.56 12.33
N ILE A 66 7.61 9.26 11.42
CA ILE A 66 6.25 9.74 11.63
C ILE A 66 5.32 8.55 11.94
N ARG A 67 5.38 7.48 11.13
CA ARG A 67 4.60 6.25 11.35
C ARG A 67 4.79 5.70 12.77
N GLN A 68 6.03 5.63 13.24
CA GLN A 68 6.36 5.17 14.60
C GLN A 68 5.81 6.10 15.68
N ARG A 69 5.96 7.42 15.51
CA ARG A 69 5.53 8.41 16.51
C ARG A 69 4.01 8.54 16.60
N THR A 70 3.29 8.32 15.49
CA THR A 70 1.83 8.33 15.48
C THR A 70 1.20 7.00 15.89
N ALA A 71 1.98 5.94 16.08
CA ALA A 71 1.45 4.61 16.38
C ALA A 71 0.63 4.58 17.67
N GLY A 72 -0.59 4.05 17.58
CA GLY A 72 -1.58 3.97 18.66
C GLY A 72 -2.36 5.25 18.92
N SER A 73 -2.06 6.35 18.22
CA SER A 73 -2.66 7.66 18.51
C SER A 73 -4.09 7.84 17.98
N GLY A 74 -4.56 6.96 17.09
CA GLY A 74 -5.86 7.11 16.41
C GLY A 74 -5.87 8.14 15.27
N LYS A 75 -4.72 8.78 14.98
CA LYS A 75 -4.58 9.76 13.91
C LYS A 75 -4.67 9.09 12.54
N LYS A 76 -5.41 9.71 11.63
CA LYS A 76 -5.34 9.34 10.20
C LYS A 76 -3.98 9.78 9.67
N LEU A 77 -3.32 8.95 8.85
CA LEU A 77 -2.00 9.23 8.31
C LEU A 77 -1.98 9.06 6.78
N THR A 78 -1.40 10.02 6.08
CA THR A 78 -1.10 9.97 4.65
C THR A 78 0.38 10.30 4.47
N LEU A 79 1.10 9.50 3.69
CA LEU A 79 2.53 9.67 3.44
C LEU A 79 2.79 9.65 1.94
N GLU A 80 3.40 10.71 1.42
CA GLU A 80 3.89 10.82 0.05
C GLU A 80 5.42 10.90 0.07
N LEU A 81 6.10 9.85 -0.34
CA LEU A 81 7.54 9.67 -0.08
C LEU A 81 8.34 9.58 -1.39
N GLY A 82 9.58 9.05 -1.32
CA GLY A 82 10.48 8.93 -2.48
C GLY A 82 9.94 8.00 -3.56
N GLY A 83 10.32 8.21 -4.81
CA GLY A 83 9.69 7.51 -5.95
C GLY A 83 10.64 6.77 -6.87
N LYS A 84 11.88 7.26 -7.06
CA LYS A 84 12.86 6.78 -8.07
C LYS A 84 12.19 6.20 -9.33
N SER A 85 11.30 7.00 -9.93
CA SER A 85 10.35 6.53 -10.95
C SER A 85 11.06 6.02 -12.20
N PRO A 86 10.66 4.85 -12.74
CA PRO A 86 11.18 4.38 -14.02
C PRO A 86 10.61 5.19 -15.20
N TYR A 87 11.44 5.39 -16.21
CA TYR A 87 11.10 6.00 -17.48
C TYR A 87 11.43 4.99 -18.59
N LEU A 88 10.42 4.32 -19.13
CA LEU A 88 10.58 3.23 -20.09
C LEU A 88 10.47 3.76 -21.52
N VAL A 89 11.41 3.38 -22.37
CA VAL A 89 11.42 3.71 -23.81
C VAL A 89 11.56 2.43 -24.61
N PHE A 90 10.49 2.06 -25.31
CA PHE A 90 10.49 0.90 -26.23
C PHE A 90 11.03 1.28 -27.61
N GLU A 91 11.36 0.26 -28.41
CA GLU A 91 11.94 0.44 -29.75
C GLU A 91 11.06 1.22 -30.73
N ASP A 92 9.75 1.19 -30.51
CA ASP A 92 8.72 1.80 -31.34
C ASP A 92 8.28 3.17 -30.82
N ALA A 93 8.89 3.68 -29.76
CA ALA A 93 8.58 5.00 -29.21
C ALA A 93 8.94 6.14 -30.19
N ASP A 94 8.19 7.23 -30.13
CA ASP A 94 8.69 8.53 -30.58
C ASP A 94 9.90 8.95 -29.73
N LEU A 95 11.11 8.71 -30.25
CA LEU A 95 12.34 8.97 -29.52
C LEU A 95 12.59 10.47 -29.28
N ASP A 96 12.12 11.35 -30.16
CA ASP A 96 12.33 12.79 -30.00
C ASP A 96 11.38 13.33 -28.91
N GLY A 97 10.10 12.95 -28.97
CA GLY A 97 9.15 13.23 -27.89
C GLY A 97 9.58 12.66 -26.54
N ALA A 98 10.05 11.42 -26.52
CA ALA A 98 10.55 10.77 -25.31
C ALA A 98 11.82 11.43 -24.74
N VAL A 99 12.69 12.00 -25.58
CA VAL A 99 13.85 12.77 -25.10
C VAL A 99 13.38 14.06 -24.41
N GLU A 100 12.51 14.85 -25.04
CA GLU A 100 12.02 16.10 -24.42
C GLU A 100 11.20 15.81 -23.16
N GLY A 101 10.37 14.77 -23.18
CA GLY A 101 9.68 14.32 -21.97
C GLY A 101 10.66 13.94 -20.86
N LEU A 102 11.75 13.22 -21.17
CA LEU A 102 12.75 12.85 -20.18
C LEU A 102 13.47 14.08 -19.61
N ILE A 103 13.73 15.09 -20.45
CA ILE A 103 14.26 16.37 -20.01
C ILE A 103 13.36 17.01 -18.94
N ASP A 104 12.06 17.11 -19.22
CA ASP A 104 11.07 17.65 -18.29
C ASP A 104 10.92 16.77 -17.04
N ALA A 105 11.11 15.46 -17.18
CA ALA A 105 10.94 14.51 -16.09
C ALA A 105 12.00 14.62 -14.99
N ILE A 106 13.24 14.95 -15.33
CA ILE A 106 14.38 14.89 -14.40
C ILE A 106 15.13 16.21 -14.27
N TRP A 107 15.16 17.09 -15.28
CA TRP A 107 15.96 18.31 -15.20
C TRP A 107 15.17 19.61 -14.98
N PHE A 108 13.87 19.65 -15.32
CA PHE A 108 13.00 20.82 -15.11
C PHE A 108 13.07 21.37 -13.66
N ASN A 109 12.93 20.50 -12.66
CA ASN A 109 13.08 20.83 -11.24
C ASN A 109 14.41 20.35 -10.63
N GLN A 110 15.46 20.22 -11.45
CA GLN A 110 16.76 19.67 -11.05
C GLN A 110 16.63 18.31 -10.34
N GLY A 111 15.63 17.51 -10.72
CA GLY A 111 15.32 16.20 -10.13
C GLY A 111 14.82 16.24 -8.68
N GLN A 112 14.50 17.44 -8.17
CA GLN A 112 13.97 17.67 -6.83
C GLN A 112 12.44 17.54 -6.82
N VAL A 113 11.94 16.46 -7.41
CA VAL A 113 10.52 16.09 -7.42
C VAL A 113 10.39 14.58 -7.23
N CYS A 114 9.48 14.15 -6.38
CA CYS A 114 9.32 12.73 -5.99
C CYS A 114 9.03 11.81 -7.19
N CYS A 115 8.37 12.31 -8.23
CA CYS A 115 8.02 11.54 -9.42
C CYS A 115 9.09 11.54 -10.52
N ALA A 116 10.27 12.13 -10.30
CA ALA A 116 11.25 12.34 -11.36
C ALA A 116 11.61 11.05 -12.10
N GLY A 117 11.74 11.13 -13.44
CA GLY A 117 12.13 10.04 -14.34
C GLY A 117 13.60 9.62 -14.22
N SER A 118 14.08 9.48 -12.98
CA SER A 118 15.50 9.32 -12.60
C SER A 118 16.10 7.96 -12.94
N ARG A 119 15.29 6.99 -13.37
CA ARG A 119 15.73 5.67 -13.82
C ARG A 119 15.22 5.39 -15.24
N LEU A 120 16.03 5.71 -16.22
CA LEU A 120 15.80 5.42 -17.62
C LEU A 120 16.00 3.93 -17.90
N LEU A 121 14.98 3.29 -18.47
CA LEU A 121 15.01 1.93 -18.98
C LEU A 121 14.74 2.01 -20.50
N VAL A 122 15.71 1.63 -21.33
CA VAL A 122 15.59 1.76 -22.80
C VAL A 122 15.78 0.42 -23.47
N GLU A 123 14.96 0.11 -24.46
CA GLU A 123 15.10 -1.11 -25.23
C GLU A 123 16.45 -1.14 -25.99
N GLU A 124 17.16 -2.27 -25.92
CA GLU A 124 18.55 -2.42 -26.37
C GLU A 124 18.74 -1.99 -27.85
N SER A 125 17.73 -2.20 -28.71
CA SER A 125 17.77 -1.86 -30.13
C SER A 125 17.82 -0.35 -30.43
N VAL A 126 17.39 0.50 -29.49
CA VAL A 126 17.35 1.97 -29.66
C VAL A 126 18.20 2.73 -28.64
N ALA A 127 18.81 2.04 -27.67
CA ALA A 127 19.53 2.63 -26.55
C ALA A 127 20.62 3.63 -26.96
N ASP A 128 21.52 3.25 -27.87
CA ASP A 128 22.62 4.13 -28.31
C ASP A 128 22.11 5.41 -28.97
N ARG A 129 21.10 5.27 -29.84
CA ARG A 129 20.48 6.40 -30.54
C ARG A 129 19.75 7.33 -29.57
N PHE A 130 19.03 6.77 -28.61
CA PHE A 130 18.31 7.54 -27.60
C PHE A 130 19.28 8.29 -26.68
N LEU A 131 20.30 7.61 -26.14
CA LEU A 131 21.31 8.22 -25.27
C LEU A 131 22.13 9.30 -26.00
N ALA A 132 22.41 9.12 -27.29
CA ALA A 132 23.04 10.16 -28.09
C ALA A 132 22.18 11.43 -28.16
N LYS A 133 20.87 11.30 -28.43
CA LYS A 133 19.93 12.43 -28.44
C LYS A 133 19.83 13.12 -27.07
N VAL A 134 19.76 12.35 -25.98
CA VAL A 134 19.77 12.91 -24.60
C VAL A 134 21.05 13.71 -24.37
N LYS A 135 22.23 13.17 -24.69
CA LYS A 135 23.51 13.87 -24.52
C LYS A 135 23.59 15.14 -25.35
N THR A 136 23.13 15.11 -26.60
CA THR A 136 23.05 16.30 -27.45
C THR A 136 22.14 17.35 -26.82
N ARG A 137 20.94 16.96 -26.38
CA ARG A 137 19.98 17.87 -25.77
C ARG A 137 20.52 18.53 -24.49
N LEU A 138 21.20 17.76 -23.64
CA LEU A 138 21.86 18.25 -22.42
C LEU A 138 23.04 19.17 -22.69
N SER A 139 23.73 19.02 -23.83
CA SER A 139 24.85 19.90 -24.20
C SER A 139 24.42 21.31 -24.61
N HIS A 140 23.12 21.54 -24.77
CA HIS A 140 22.54 22.86 -25.06
C HIS A 140 21.95 23.54 -23.84
N PHE A 141 22.08 22.96 -22.65
CA PHE A 141 21.53 23.53 -21.43
C PHE A 141 22.28 24.79 -21.01
N ARG A 142 21.52 25.75 -20.45
CA ARG A 142 22.01 26.94 -19.76
C ARG A 142 21.76 26.78 -18.27
N ILE A 143 22.84 26.77 -17.50
CA ILE A 143 22.80 26.70 -16.04
C ILE A 143 23.11 28.09 -15.50
N GLY A 144 22.27 28.63 -14.63
CA GLY A 144 22.47 29.99 -14.15
C GLY A 144 21.37 30.52 -13.23
N ASP A 145 21.25 31.85 -13.19
CA ASP A 145 20.28 32.56 -12.34
C ASP A 145 18.83 32.09 -12.64
N PRO A 146 18.11 31.52 -11.66
CA PRO A 146 16.73 31.07 -11.87
C PRO A 146 15.74 32.20 -12.17
N LEU A 147 16.13 33.47 -12.01
CA LEU A 147 15.31 34.62 -12.43
C LEU A 147 15.46 34.96 -13.92
N ASP A 148 16.49 34.43 -14.59
CA ASP A 148 16.64 34.56 -16.03
C ASP A 148 15.77 33.51 -16.74
N LYS A 149 14.79 33.97 -17.52
CA LYS A 149 13.88 33.12 -18.31
C LYS A 149 14.59 32.33 -19.42
N ALA A 150 15.85 32.66 -19.71
CA ALA A 150 16.71 31.92 -20.61
C ALA A 150 17.47 30.78 -19.91
N VAL A 151 17.38 30.62 -18.59
CA VAL A 151 18.06 29.51 -17.90
C VAL A 151 17.19 28.26 -17.96
N ASP A 152 17.81 27.14 -18.33
CA ASP A 152 17.15 25.84 -18.38
C ASP A 152 17.23 25.12 -17.02
N MET A 153 18.27 25.41 -16.23
CA MET A 153 18.49 24.79 -14.93
C MET A 153 19.05 25.75 -13.87
N GLY A 154 18.34 25.89 -12.76
CA GLY A 154 18.73 26.73 -11.63
C GLY A 154 19.64 26.04 -10.61
N ALA A 155 19.77 26.67 -9.43
CA ALA A 155 20.51 26.11 -8.30
C ALA A 155 19.73 24.99 -7.58
N ILE A 156 20.47 24.04 -7.01
CA ILE A 156 19.97 23.11 -6.00
C ILE A 156 19.53 23.90 -4.76
N VAL A 157 18.50 23.42 -4.07
CA VAL A 157 17.82 24.14 -2.99
C VAL A 157 18.73 24.60 -1.84
N ASP A 158 19.76 23.83 -1.51
CA ASP A 158 20.65 24.08 -0.36
C ASP A 158 22.02 23.37 -0.52
N PRO A 159 23.12 23.90 0.06
CA PRO A 159 24.45 23.29 0.02
C PRO A 159 24.52 21.82 0.49
N VAL A 160 23.80 21.45 1.55
CA VAL A 160 23.73 20.08 2.09
C VAL A 160 23.16 19.13 1.04
N GLN A 161 22.15 19.57 0.28
CA GLN A 161 21.58 18.77 -0.79
C GLN A 161 22.56 18.63 -1.96
N LYS A 162 23.26 19.71 -2.35
CA LYS A 162 24.32 19.65 -3.38
C LYS A 162 25.42 18.67 -2.99
N GLU A 163 25.89 18.71 -1.74
CA GLU A 163 26.90 17.78 -1.21
C GLU A 163 26.39 16.33 -1.20
N ARG A 164 25.13 16.11 -0.81
CA ARG A 164 24.50 14.79 -0.84
C ARG A 164 24.47 14.22 -2.27
N ILE A 165 24.07 15.02 -3.25
CA ILE A 165 24.05 14.63 -4.66
C ILE A 165 25.46 14.25 -5.12
N ALA A 166 26.45 15.13 -4.88
CA ALA A 166 27.84 14.90 -5.26
C ALA A 166 28.39 13.58 -4.68
N ARG A 167 28.18 13.36 -3.38
CA ARG A 167 28.61 12.14 -2.68
C ARG A 167 27.99 10.87 -3.27
N LEU A 168 26.69 10.88 -3.57
CA LEU A 168 26.00 9.72 -4.16
C LEU A 168 26.50 9.42 -5.58
N VAL A 169 26.75 10.46 -6.38
CA VAL A 169 27.35 10.32 -7.72
C VAL A 169 28.75 9.74 -7.64
N ASP A 170 29.62 10.28 -6.78
CA ASP A 170 30.99 9.82 -6.64
C ASP A 170 31.06 8.38 -6.10
N GLU A 171 30.19 8.02 -5.16
CA GLU A 171 30.07 6.65 -4.65
C GLU A 171 29.58 5.69 -5.73
N SER A 172 28.61 6.10 -6.54
CA SER A 172 28.12 5.30 -7.68
C SER A 172 29.23 5.01 -8.68
N VAL A 173 30.09 5.99 -8.99
CA VAL A 173 31.25 5.82 -9.87
C VAL A 173 32.29 4.85 -9.28
N LYS A 174 32.57 4.95 -7.97
CA LYS A 174 33.44 3.97 -7.29
C LYS A 174 32.90 2.55 -7.35
N GLN A 175 31.58 2.40 -7.40
CA GLN A 175 30.88 1.12 -7.55
C GLN A 175 30.72 0.66 -9.00
N GLY A 176 31.42 1.31 -9.96
CA GLY A 176 31.52 0.87 -11.35
C GLY A 176 30.63 1.62 -12.35
N ALA A 177 29.83 2.60 -11.91
CA ALA A 177 29.05 3.42 -12.84
C ALA A 177 29.95 4.35 -13.68
N THR A 178 29.56 4.58 -14.93
CA THR A 178 30.22 5.55 -15.80
C THR A 178 29.48 6.88 -15.74
N ARG A 179 30.19 7.94 -15.33
CA ARG A 179 29.66 9.30 -15.29
C ARG A 179 29.89 10.04 -16.60
N TRP A 180 28.83 10.62 -17.14
CA TRP A 180 28.88 11.61 -18.21
C TRP A 180 28.20 12.90 -17.76
N GLN A 181 28.84 14.03 -18.07
CA GLN A 181 28.32 15.38 -17.86
C GLN A 181 28.61 16.19 -19.13
N PRO A 182 27.72 17.11 -19.54
CA PRO A 182 27.94 17.96 -20.69
C PRO A 182 29.08 18.96 -20.42
N ASP A 183 29.86 19.27 -21.45
CA ASP A 183 30.87 20.34 -21.42
C ASP A 183 30.19 21.69 -21.67
N ILE A 184 29.52 22.20 -20.62
CA ILE A 184 28.80 23.47 -20.62
C ILE A 184 29.20 24.30 -19.39
N PRO A 185 29.13 25.64 -19.47
CA PRO A 185 29.38 26.48 -18.31
C PRO A 185 28.44 26.15 -17.15
N CYS A 186 29.01 25.91 -15.97
CA CYS A 186 28.28 25.75 -14.71
C CYS A 186 28.88 26.73 -13.68
N PRO A 187 28.10 27.60 -13.05
CA PRO A 187 28.64 28.56 -12.08
C PRO A 187 29.34 27.86 -10.90
N GLU A 188 30.53 28.34 -10.53
CA GLU A 188 31.30 27.81 -9.40
C GLU A 188 30.76 28.29 -8.05
N GLU A 189 30.26 29.53 -8.01
CA GLU A 189 29.64 30.14 -6.84
C GLU A 189 28.15 29.78 -6.76
N GLY A 190 27.69 29.42 -5.56
CA GLY A 190 26.31 29.02 -5.30
C GLY A 190 26.07 27.50 -5.40
N CYS A 191 24.79 27.11 -5.38
CA CYS A 191 24.38 25.72 -5.27
C CYS A 191 24.13 25.05 -6.63
N PHE A 192 24.96 25.30 -7.64
CA PHE A 192 24.79 24.68 -8.95
C PHE A 192 25.41 23.28 -9.03
N PHE A 193 24.75 22.36 -9.74
CA PHE A 193 25.22 21.02 -10.01
C PHE A 193 24.90 20.65 -11.47
N PRO A 194 25.87 20.16 -12.26
CA PRO A 194 25.65 19.92 -13.69
C PRO A 194 24.71 18.72 -13.97
N PRO A 195 23.97 18.73 -15.10
CA PRO A 195 23.21 17.57 -15.55
C PRO A 195 24.11 16.34 -15.63
N THR A 196 23.72 15.24 -15.00
CA THR A 196 24.58 14.06 -14.90
C THR A 196 23.85 12.82 -15.39
N LEU A 197 24.52 12.05 -16.26
CA LEU A 197 24.08 10.73 -16.71
C LEU A 197 25.03 9.68 -16.14
N LEU A 198 24.46 8.66 -15.49
CA LEU A 198 25.16 7.47 -15.00
C LEU A 198 24.71 6.26 -15.82
N THR A 199 25.67 5.64 -16.53
CA THR A 199 25.49 4.36 -17.24
C THR A 199 26.29 3.26 -16.53
N GLU A 200 26.17 2.00 -16.99
CA GLU A 200 26.83 0.85 -16.35
C GLU A 200 26.48 0.70 -14.85
N VAL A 201 25.24 1.06 -14.50
CA VAL A 201 24.74 1.01 -13.12
C VAL A 201 24.23 -0.40 -12.82
N ALA A 202 25.02 -1.19 -12.10
CA ALA A 202 24.59 -2.52 -11.64
C ALA A 202 23.42 -2.42 -10.63
N PRO A 203 22.57 -3.45 -10.49
CA PRO A 203 21.46 -3.44 -9.51
C PRO A 203 21.88 -3.23 -8.04
N SER A 204 23.12 -3.60 -7.69
CA SER A 204 23.69 -3.39 -6.35
C SER A 204 24.29 -1.99 -6.15
N ASN A 205 24.37 -1.17 -7.20
CA ASN A 205 24.94 0.17 -7.13
C ASN A 205 24.01 1.11 -6.33
N ILE A 206 24.58 2.01 -5.54
CA ILE A 206 23.84 2.98 -4.73
C ILE A 206 22.89 3.83 -5.58
N ALA A 207 23.28 4.19 -6.80
CA ALA A 207 22.43 4.94 -7.71
C ALA A 207 21.27 4.11 -8.28
N ALA A 208 21.27 2.78 -8.17
CA ALA A 208 20.11 1.94 -8.50
C ALA A 208 19.13 1.82 -7.32
N GLN A 209 19.65 1.81 -6.09
CA GLN A 209 18.87 1.53 -4.87
C GLN A 209 18.30 2.78 -4.21
N GLU A 210 19.05 3.89 -4.25
CA GLU A 210 18.75 5.11 -3.51
C GLU A 210 18.25 6.23 -4.43
N GLU A 211 17.40 7.09 -3.87
CA GLU A 211 16.95 8.30 -4.52
C GLU A 211 18.01 9.40 -4.38
N ILE A 212 18.57 9.86 -5.50
CA ILE A 212 19.61 10.89 -5.52
C ILE A 212 19.01 12.28 -5.26
N PHE A 213 17.78 12.54 -5.74
CA PHE A 213 17.05 13.80 -5.56
C PHE A 213 17.87 15.01 -6.05
N GLY A 214 18.26 14.94 -7.32
CA GLY A 214 19.14 15.89 -8.00
C GLY A 214 19.10 15.66 -9.51
N PRO A 215 19.78 16.48 -10.32
CA PRO A 215 19.73 16.44 -11.79
C PRO A 215 20.56 15.27 -12.35
N VAL A 216 20.32 14.06 -11.86
CA VAL A 216 21.08 12.84 -12.12
C VAL A 216 20.15 11.76 -12.65
N LEU A 217 20.46 11.28 -13.85
CA LEU A 217 19.76 10.19 -14.52
C LEU A 217 20.60 8.91 -14.46
N THR A 218 19.98 7.79 -14.11
CA THR A 218 20.55 6.45 -14.32
C THR A 218 19.95 5.83 -15.57
N ALA A 219 20.76 5.12 -16.37
CA ALA A 219 20.29 4.43 -17.57
C ALA A 219 20.68 2.95 -17.58
N THR A 220 19.72 2.10 -17.89
CA THR A 220 19.89 0.64 -18.06
C THR A 220 19.06 0.19 -19.26
N THR A 221 19.51 -0.86 -19.94
CA THR A 221 18.78 -1.42 -21.08
C THR A 221 17.90 -2.61 -20.69
N PHE A 222 16.93 -2.94 -21.53
CA PHE A 222 16.17 -4.20 -21.47
C PHE A 222 15.95 -4.76 -22.88
N ARG A 223 15.55 -6.03 -22.99
CA ARG A 223 15.33 -6.74 -24.26
C ARG A 223 13.90 -7.15 -24.50
N THR A 224 13.11 -7.28 -23.43
CA THR A 224 11.73 -7.74 -23.52
C THR A 224 10.81 -6.93 -22.62
N LEU A 225 9.52 -6.91 -22.93
CA LEU A 225 8.50 -6.30 -22.09
C LEU A 225 8.50 -6.85 -20.65
N ALA A 226 8.68 -8.16 -20.51
CA ALA A 226 8.72 -8.82 -19.20
C ALA A 226 9.92 -8.35 -18.37
N GLU A 227 11.10 -8.27 -18.98
CA GLU A 227 12.31 -7.74 -18.35
C GLU A 227 12.15 -6.26 -17.99
N ALA A 228 11.53 -5.45 -18.86
CA ALA A 228 11.27 -4.05 -18.58
C ALA A 228 10.38 -3.88 -17.33
N ALA A 229 9.32 -4.67 -17.21
CA ALA A 229 8.45 -4.67 -16.04
C ALA A 229 9.15 -5.18 -14.77
N GLU A 230 10.02 -6.19 -14.89
CA GLU A 230 10.82 -6.70 -13.78
C GLU A 230 11.79 -5.62 -13.26
N LEU A 231 12.57 -5.00 -14.15
CA LEU A 231 13.50 -3.92 -13.81
C LEU A 231 12.76 -2.70 -13.24
N ALA A 232 11.63 -2.32 -13.82
CA ALA A 232 10.78 -1.23 -13.31
C ALA A 232 10.27 -1.53 -11.89
N ASN A 233 9.96 -2.79 -11.57
CA ASN A 233 9.46 -3.18 -10.26
C ASN A 233 10.56 -3.55 -9.26
N ASN A 234 11.82 -3.68 -9.69
CA ASN A 234 12.96 -4.00 -8.83
C ASN A 234 13.43 -2.75 -8.06
N THR A 235 12.60 -2.31 -7.13
CA THR A 235 12.82 -1.17 -6.24
C THR A 235 11.87 -1.27 -5.05
N ARG A 236 12.27 -0.71 -3.90
CA ARG A 236 11.39 -0.59 -2.72
C ARG A 236 10.29 0.46 -2.91
N TYR A 237 10.44 1.34 -3.91
CA TYR A 237 9.50 2.41 -4.25
C TYR A 237 8.40 1.95 -5.21
N GLY A 238 7.42 2.83 -5.42
CA GLY A 238 6.32 2.63 -6.36
C GLY A 238 5.44 3.88 -6.47
N LEU A 239 6.03 5.04 -6.78
CA LEU A 239 5.29 6.30 -6.84
C LEU A 239 4.67 6.56 -8.20
N ALA A 240 5.52 6.82 -9.20
CA ALA A 240 5.11 7.09 -10.56
C ALA A 240 5.95 6.29 -11.57
N ALA A 241 5.51 6.24 -12.82
CA ALA A 241 6.26 5.65 -13.93
C ALA A 241 5.85 6.31 -15.25
N THR A 242 6.77 6.28 -16.22
CA THR A 242 6.53 6.77 -17.57
C THR A 242 6.82 5.67 -18.58
N VAL A 243 5.98 5.55 -19.61
CA VAL A 243 6.06 4.52 -20.66
C VAL A 243 5.95 5.20 -22.02
N TRP A 244 6.93 4.96 -22.89
CA TRP A 244 6.93 5.43 -24.28
C TRP A 244 6.87 4.27 -25.25
N SER A 245 5.83 4.23 -26.07
CA SER A 245 5.56 3.22 -27.10
C SER A 245 4.44 3.72 -28.01
N GLU A 246 4.62 3.66 -29.33
CA GLU A 246 3.55 3.98 -30.29
C GLU A 246 2.53 2.83 -30.42
N ASN A 247 2.85 1.63 -29.92
CA ASN A 247 1.91 0.52 -29.83
C ASN A 247 1.04 0.59 -28.56
N ILE A 248 -0.26 0.79 -28.74
CA ILE A 248 -1.25 0.87 -27.64
C ILE A 248 -1.31 -0.40 -26.78
N ASN A 249 -1.23 -1.60 -27.38
CA ASN A 249 -1.31 -2.85 -26.63
C ASN A 249 -0.11 -2.99 -25.68
N ARG A 250 1.09 -2.70 -26.20
CA ARG A 250 2.35 -2.72 -25.44
C ARG A 250 2.32 -1.72 -24.29
N ALA A 251 1.92 -0.48 -24.57
CA ALA A 251 1.87 0.59 -23.58
C ALA A 251 0.91 0.28 -22.43
N LEU A 252 -0.31 -0.20 -22.75
CA LEU A 252 -1.31 -0.56 -21.74
C LEU A 252 -0.92 -1.82 -20.94
N GLU A 253 -0.33 -2.82 -21.60
CA GLU A 253 0.11 -4.05 -20.93
C GLU A 253 1.18 -3.74 -19.87
N VAL A 254 2.23 -2.99 -20.24
CA VAL A 254 3.30 -2.66 -19.30
C VAL A 254 2.82 -1.72 -18.19
N ALA A 255 1.92 -0.77 -18.48
CA ALA A 255 1.31 0.09 -17.46
C ALA A 255 0.54 -0.70 -16.39
N GLY A 256 -0.13 -1.79 -16.78
CA GLY A 256 -0.78 -2.72 -15.85
C GLY A 256 0.21 -3.52 -14.99
N LEU A 257 1.41 -3.82 -15.51
CA LEU A 257 2.42 -4.62 -14.81
C LEU A 257 3.27 -3.82 -13.81
N ILE A 258 3.50 -2.53 -14.05
CA ILE A 258 4.32 -1.67 -13.18
C ILE A 258 3.58 -1.37 -11.87
N LYS A 259 4.27 -1.48 -10.73
CA LYS A 259 3.76 -1.16 -9.40
C LYS A 259 4.06 0.29 -9.05
N ALA A 260 3.20 1.17 -9.55
CA ALA A 260 3.22 2.60 -9.31
C ALA A 260 1.79 3.13 -9.13
N GLY A 261 1.63 4.23 -8.39
CA GLY A 261 0.34 4.90 -8.26
C GLY A 261 -0.05 5.79 -9.41
N VAL A 262 0.92 6.23 -10.21
CA VAL A 262 0.67 6.93 -11.46
C VAL A 262 1.52 6.33 -12.58
N VAL A 263 0.91 6.14 -13.76
CA VAL A 263 1.62 5.76 -14.97
C VAL A 263 1.25 6.72 -16.08
N TRP A 264 2.22 7.36 -16.71
CA TRP A 264 2.01 8.21 -17.88
C TRP A 264 2.44 7.47 -19.14
N ILE A 265 1.54 7.39 -20.13
CA ILE A 265 1.83 6.83 -21.45
C ILE A 265 2.05 7.97 -22.44
N ASN A 266 3.21 7.96 -23.11
CA ASN A 266 3.68 8.95 -24.09
C ASN A 266 3.59 10.41 -23.58
N THR A 267 3.70 10.58 -22.26
CA THR A 267 3.79 11.85 -21.55
C THR A 267 4.44 11.59 -20.19
N THR A 268 4.68 12.64 -19.40
CA THR A 268 5.26 12.52 -18.06
C THR A 268 4.92 13.75 -17.24
N ASN A 269 4.99 13.63 -15.91
CA ASN A 269 4.76 14.74 -14.97
C ASN A 269 3.46 15.52 -15.24
N GLN A 270 2.42 14.84 -15.73
CA GLN A 270 1.09 15.43 -15.86
C GLN A 270 0.37 15.36 -14.52
N PHE A 271 -0.13 16.51 -14.08
CA PHE A 271 -0.88 16.66 -12.83
C PHE A 271 -2.18 17.40 -13.10
N ASP A 272 -3.23 16.98 -12.42
CA ASP A 272 -4.51 17.68 -12.39
C ASP A 272 -5.17 17.47 -11.03
N ALA A 273 -5.89 18.48 -10.56
CA ALA A 273 -6.52 18.44 -9.25
C ALA A 273 -7.59 17.34 -9.11
N ALA A 274 -8.19 16.89 -10.21
CA ALA A 274 -9.16 15.78 -10.21
C ALA A 274 -8.50 14.40 -10.23
N CYS A 275 -7.20 14.30 -10.51
CA CYS A 275 -6.51 13.02 -10.67
C CYS A 275 -5.70 12.69 -9.40
N GLY A 276 -6.07 11.61 -8.71
CA GLY A 276 -5.36 11.17 -7.52
C GLY A 276 -3.89 10.78 -7.77
N PHE A 277 -2.96 11.32 -6.99
CA PHE A 277 -1.55 10.96 -7.00
C PHE A 277 -1.18 10.30 -5.66
N GLY A 278 -0.34 9.26 -5.68
CA GLY A 278 0.29 8.78 -4.45
C GLY A 278 0.97 7.42 -4.54
N GLY A 279 1.74 7.07 -3.51
CA GLY A 279 2.66 5.92 -3.52
C GLY A 279 2.06 4.52 -3.38
N TYR A 280 2.84 3.54 -3.83
CA TYR A 280 2.82 2.13 -3.43
C TYR A 280 4.07 1.84 -2.58
N ARG A 281 4.07 0.74 -1.81
CA ARG A 281 5.27 0.25 -1.08
C ARG A 281 5.88 1.35 -0.18
N GLU A 282 7.19 1.55 -0.24
CA GLU A 282 7.88 2.55 0.55
C GLU A 282 7.75 3.99 0.03
N SER A 283 7.09 4.18 -1.11
CA SER A 283 6.67 5.53 -1.54
C SER A 283 5.50 6.08 -0.73
N GLY A 284 5.00 5.31 0.23
CA GLY A 284 3.96 5.72 1.17
C GLY A 284 2.58 5.23 0.78
N PHE A 285 1.55 5.89 1.31
CA PHE A 285 0.15 5.47 1.16
C PHE A 285 -0.84 6.62 1.36
N GLY A 286 -2.03 6.41 0.78
CA GLY A 286 -3.05 7.44 0.59
C GLY A 286 -2.93 8.06 -0.80
N ARG A 287 -3.85 8.97 -1.13
CA ARG A 287 -3.84 9.72 -2.39
C ARG A 287 -4.09 11.19 -2.10
N GLU A 288 -3.56 12.06 -2.94
CA GLU A 288 -3.86 13.48 -2.98
C GLU A 288 -4.43 13.85 -4.35
N GLY A 289 -5.48 14.69 -4.39
CA GLY A 289 -6.24 14.97 -5.61
C GLY A 289 -7.40 14.00 -5.85
N GLY A 290 -8.38 14.46 -6.62
CA GLY A 290 -9.59 13.71 -6.96
C GLY A 290 -10.49 13.36 -5.78
N LEU A 291 -11.50 12.54 -6.07
CA LEU A 291 -12.39 11.99 -5.04
C LEU A 291 -11.63 11.02 -4.12
N GLU A 292 -10.62 10.36 -4.68
CA GLU A 292 -9.70 9.45 -4.03
C GLU A 292 -9.00 10.12 -2.84
N GLY A 293 -8.41 11.30 -3.06
CA GLY A 293 -7.75 12.05 -2.00
C GLY A 293 -8.71 12.65 -0.98
N MET A 294 -9.96 12.94 -1.35
CA MET A 294 -10.96 13.42 -0.38
C MET A 294 -11.22 12.39 0.73
N TYR A 295 -11.19 11.08 0.41
CA TYR A 295 -11.40 10.03 1.42
C TYR A 295 -10.32 10.02 2.51
N GLU A 296 -9.13 10.55 2.23
CA GLU A 296 -8.05 10.64 3.23
C GLU A 296 -8.29 11.72 4.29
N TYR A 297 -9.28 12.59 4.07
CA TYR A 297 -9.67 13.66 4.97
C TYR A 297 -11.05 13.45 5.61
N LEU A 298 -11.62 12.25 5.46
CA LEU A 298 -12.95 11.87 5.97
C LEU A 298 -12.85 10.66 6.92
N LYS A 299 -13.77 10.60 7.89
CA LYS A 299 -13.98 9.44 8.77
C LYS A 299 -15.44 8.97 8.62
N PRO A 300 -15.71 7.66 8.55
CA PRO A 300 -17.09 7.16 8.52
C PRO A 300 -17.81 7.48 9.84
N LYS A 301 -19.01 8.05 9.76
CA LYS A 301 -19.80 8.42 10.92
C LYS A 301 -20.30 7.15 11.64
N GLY A 302 -19.94 7.01 12.91
CA GLY A 302 -20.47 5.95 13.79
C GLY A 302 -19.90 4.54 13.57
N ALA A 303 -18.83 4.39 12.79
CA ALA A 303 -18.27 3.06 12.49
C ALA A 303 -17.68 2.32 13.70
N TRP A 304 -17.28 3.07 14.74
CA TRP A 304 -16.61 2.52 15.92
C TRP A 304 -17.38 2.85 17.20
N ARG A 305 -17.55 1.85 18.07
CA ARG A 305 -18.19 2.00 19.39
C ARG A 305 -17.10 2.23 20.45
N GLU A 306 -16.96 3.46 20.92
CA GLU A 306 -15.84 3.88 21.81
C GLU A 306 -15.77 3.13 23.15
N LYS A 307 -16.91 2.68 23.68
CA LYS A 307 -17.01 2.01 25.00
C LYS A 307 -17.20 0.49 24.91
N ALA A 308 -16.97 -0.11 23.75
CA ALA A 308 -17.11 -1.54 23.56
C ALA A 308 -15.83 -2.12 22.93
N SER A 309 -15.48 -3.34 23.30
CA SER A 309 -14.37 -4.11 22.75
C SER A 309 -14.89 -5.33 22.00
N ASP A 310 -14.23 -5.65 20.88
CA ASP A 310 -14.48 -6.90 20.15
C ASP A 310 -13.66 -8.08 20.69
N LEU A 311 -12.89 -7.86 21.75
CA LEU A 311 -12.22 -8.92 22.49
C LEU A 311 -13.15 -9.53 23.56
N VAL A 312 -13.04 -10.83 23.75
CA VAL A 312 -13.80 -11.57 24.75
C VAL A 312 -12.84 -12.22 25.74
N ALA A 313 -13.09 -12.01 27.03
CA ALA A 313 -12.27 -12.62 28.08
C ALA A 313 -12.34 -14.15 27.99
N ALA A 314 -11.20 -14.80 28.26
CA ALA A 314 -11.18 -16.25 28.41
C ALA A 314 -11.96 -16.64 29.69
N PRO A 315 -12.83 -17.67 29.63
CA PRO A 315 -13.50 -18.21 30.78
C PRO A 315 -12.48 -18.96 31.64
N GLU A 316 -12.79 -19.04 32.92
CA GLU A 316 -12.05 -19.91 33.82
C GLU A 316 -12.32 -21.38 33.45
N PRO A 317 -11.29 -22.23 33.41
CA PRO A 317 -11.48 -23.67 33.27
C PRO A 317 -12.38 -24.19 34.40
N GLN A 318 -13.33 -25.06 34.07
CA GLN A 318 -14.16 -25.66 35.11
C GLN A 318 -13.33 -26.59 36.01
N GLU A 319 -13.59 -26.55 37.34
CA GLU A 319 -13.08 -27.51 38.30
C GLU A 319 -14.18 -28.45 38.83
N PRO A 320 -13.94 -29.78 38.87
CA PRO A 320 -12.79 -30.49 38.31
C PRO A 320 -12.79 -30.47 36.77
N PRO A 321 -11.61 -30.57 36.12
CA PRO A 321 -11.52 -30.46 34.66
C PRO A 321 -12.26 -31.60 33.96
N VAL A 322 -13.23 -31.26 33.12
CA VAL A 322 -13.91 -32.21 32.23
C VAL A 322 -12.91 -32.65 31.15
N ALA A 323 -12.57 -33.95 31.10
CA ALA A 323 -11.66 -34.45 30.07
C ALA A 323 -12.30 -34.36 28.67
N LEU A 324 -11.49 -34.04 27.66
CA LEU A 324 -11.90 -34.20 26.26
C LEU A 324 -12.23 -35.67 25.98
N ALA A 325 -13.27 -35.90 25.16
CA ALA A 325 -13.57 -37.23 24.65
C ALA A 325 -12.33 -37.82 23.94
N PRO A 326 -12.12 -39.16 23.95
CA PRO A 326 -10.91 -39.81 23.42
C PRO A 326 -10.76 -39.77 21.89
N ILE A 327 -11.57 -38.96 21.20
CA ILE A 327 -11.61 -38.83 19.74
C ILE A 327 -10.70 -37.66 19.34
N ASP A 328 -10.01 -37.77 18.20
CA ASP A 328 -9.22 -36.68 17.66
C ASP A 328 -10.10 -35.45 17.34
N ARG A 329 -9.82 -34.36 18.05
CA ARG A 329 -10.47 -33.04 17.92
C ARG A 329 -9.43 -31.93 17.84
N THR A 330 -8.33 -32.19 17.13
CA THR A 330 -7.24 -31.23 16.96
C THR A 330 -7.10 -30.84 15.49
N PRO A 331 -7.82 -29.78 15.03
CA PRO A 331 -7.60 -29.19 13.74
C PRO A 331 -6.20 -28.61 13.61
N LYS A 332 -5.79 -28.46 12.35
CA LYS A 332 -4.47 -28.03 11.89
C LYS A 332 -4.51 -26.53 11.50
N ASN A 333 -3.43 -25.99 10.93
CA ASN A 333 -3.49 -24.74 10.15
C ASN A 333 -4.04 -25.04 8.75
N TYR A 334 -4.47 -24.02 8.00
CA TYR A 334 -4.82 -24.13 6.58
C TYR A 334 -3.86 -23.27 5.75
N ILE A 335 -2.91 -23.89 5.05
CA ILE A 335 -1.83 -23.18 4.35
C ILE A 335 -1.67 -23.78 2.95
N GLY A 336 -1.69 -22.93 1.92
CA GLY A 336 -1.47 -23.37 0.54
C GLY A 336 -2.54 -24.34 0.05
N GLY A 337 -3.80 -24.15 0.43
CA GLY A 337 -4.92 -24.98 -0.02
C GLY A 337 -5.01 -26.36 0.66
N ARG A 338 -4.34 -26.55 1.80
CA ARG A 338 -4.37 -27.81 2.56
C ARG A 338 -4.20 -27.61 4.05
N GLN A 339 -4.66 -28.57 4.82
CA GLN A 339 -4.42 -28.62 6.25
C GLN A 339 -2.99 -29.02 6.60
N THR A 340 -2.30 -28.24 7.42
CA THR A 340 -0.87 -28.41 7.78
C THR A 340 -0.66 -28.39 9.29
N ARG A 341 0.15 -29.31 9.80
CA ARG A 341 0.48 -29.34 11.24
C ARG A 341 1.23 -28.05 11.60
N PRO A 342 1.04 -27.50 12.82
CA PRO A 342 1.87 -26.40 13.28
C PRO A 342 3.33 -26.86 13.31
N ASP A 343 4.23 -26.02 12.82
CA ASP A 343 5.67 -26.30 12.79
C ASP A 343 6.22 -26.67 14.18
N GLY A 344 5.78 -25.96 15.21
CA GLY A 344 6.18 -26.24 16.60
C GLY A 344 5.58 -27.51 17.21
N GLY A 345 4.67 -28.21 16.51
CA GLY A 345 4.00 -29.43 16.98
C GLY A 345 3.00 -29.25 18.13
N ASN A 346 2.86 -28.02 18.65
CA ASN A 346 2.02 -27.71 19.81
C ASN A 346 0.56 -27.45 19.41
N SER A 347 -0.35 -27.67 20.36
CA SER A 347 -1.76 -27.32 20.22
C SER A 347 -2.29 -26.69 21.50
N ARG A 348 -3.10 -25.64 21.35
CA ARG A 348 -3.78 -24.96 22.45
C ARG A 348 -5.15 -25.56 22.72
N LEU A 349 -5.54 -25.58 23.99
CA LEU A 349 -6.89 -25.98 24.39
C LEU A 349 -7.86 -24.83 24.10
N VAL A 350 -9.04 -25.17 23.56
CA VAL A 350 -10.15 -24.23 23.36
C VAL A 350 -11.26 -24.58 24.33
N LEU A 351 -11.70 -23.58 25.10
CA LEU A 351 -12.79 -23.70 26.05
C LEU A 351 -14.06 -23.06 25.50
N ASP A 352 -15.20 -23.68 25.73
CA ASP A 352 -16.51 -23.07 25.49
C ASP A 352 -16.85 -21.98 26.52
N ALA A 353 -18.03 -21.36 26.41
CA ALA A 353 -18.46 -20.29 27.30
C ALA A 353 -18.69 -20.71 28.76
N ARG A 354 -18.80 -22.02 29.04
CA ARG A 354 -18.96 -22.57 30.39
C ARG A 354 -17.63 -23.06 30.99
N GLY A 355 -16.52 -22.89 30.27
CA GLY A 355 -15.21 -23.36 30.69
C GLY A 355 -14.96 -24.85 30.41
N HIS A 356 -15.80 -25.51 29.61
CA HIS A 356 -15.60 -26.90 29.21
C HIS A 356 -14.66 -27.00 28.00
N PRO A 357 -13.80 -28.03 27.92
CA PRO A 357 -13.02 -28.31 26.71
C PRO A 357 -13.88 -28.56 25.46
N ALA A 358 -13.79 -27.66 24.49
CA ALA A 358 -14.48 -27.78 23.20
C ALA A 358 -13.66 -28.49 22.12
N GLY A 359 -12.33 -28.45 22.25
CA GLY A 359 -11.36 -29.05 21.32
C GLY A 359 -9.98 -28.47 21.52
N ARG A 360 -9.06 -28.78 20.61
CA ARG A 360 -7.74 -28.14 20.53
C ARG A 360 -7.61 -27.46 19.18
N VAL A 361 -6.67 -26.54 19.01
CA VAL A 361 -6.26 -26.03 17.68
C VAL A 361 -4.74 -25.93 17.60
N ALA A 362 -4.20 -25.86 16.39
CA ALA A 362 -2.78 -25.64 16.17
C ALA A 362 -2.30 -24.36 16.88
N GLU A 363 -1.17 -24.43 17.59
CA GLU A 363 -0.49 -23.23 18.11
C GLU A 363 0.59 -22.83 17.10
N GLY A 364 0.20 -21.96 16.16
CA GLY A 364 1.06 -21.49 15.10
C GLY A 364 2.21 -20.63 15.64
N ASN A 365 3.29 -20.56 14.86
CA ASN A 365 4.49 -19.80 15.18
C ASN A 365 4.96 -18.91 14.00
N ARG A 366 6.13 -18.29 14.15
CA ARG A 366 6.76 -17.47 13.10
C ARG A 366 6.98 -18.23 11.79
N LYS A 367 7.32 -19.52 11.85
CA LYS A 367 7.53 -20.34 10.67
C LYS A 367 6.21 -20.67 9.96
N ASP A 368 5.13 -20.96 10.69
CA ASP A 368 3.81 -21.13 10.08
C ASP A 368 3.35 -19.86 9.34
N ILE A 369 3.60 -18.68 9.92
CA ILE A 369 3.35 -17.39 9.23
C ILE A 369 4.20 -17.27 7.96
N ARG A 370 5.51 -17.58 8.04
CA ARG A 370 6.38 -17.55 6.85
C ARG A 370 5.85 -18.48 5.75
N ASP A 371 5.55 -19.73 6.09
CA ASP A 371 5.06 -20.73 5.13
C ASP A 371 3.72 -20.28 4.52
N ALA A 372 2.84 -19.61 5.29
CA ALA A 372 1.61 -19.01 4.80
C ALA A 372 1.84 -17.80 3.87
N VAL A 373 2.82 -16.95 4.18
CA VAL A 373 3.19 -15.82 3.31
C VAL A 373 3.84 -16.31 2.02
N GLU A 374 4.71 -17.33 2.07
CA GLU A 374 5.29 -17.98 0.89
C GLU A 374 4.19 -18.56 -0.01
N ALA A 375 3.19 -19.22 0.56
CA ALA A 375 2.03 -19.72 -0.20
C ALA A 375 1.22 -18.57 -0.85
N ALA A 376 0.95 -17.50 -0.11
CA ALA A 376 0.23 -16.33 -0.64
C ALA A 376 1.02 -15.57 -1.71
N PHE A 377 2.33 -15.47 -1.55
CA PHE A 377 3.23 -14.86 -2.53
C PHE A 377 3.31 -15.70 -3.80
N GLY A 378 3.47 -17.03 -3.68
CA GLY A 378 3.49 -17.98 -4.79
C GLY A 378 2.18 -18.06 -5.57
N ALA A 379 1.05 -17.73 -4.93
CA ALA A 379 -0.27 -17.62 -5.56
C ALA A 379 -0.47 -16.31 -6.37
N ALA A 380 0.60 -15.72 -6.93
CA ALA A 380 0.54 -14.48 -7.72
C ALA A 380 -0.41 -14.56 -8.93
N GLY A 381 -0.63 -15.76 -9.48
CA GLY A 381 -1.60 -16.00 -10.55
C GLY A 381 -3.04 -15.66 -10.15
N PHE A 382 -3.40 -15.80 -8.87
CA PHE A 382 -4.73 -15.43 -8.36
C PHE A 382 -5.04 -13.95 -8.58
N ALA A 383 -4.06 -13.06 -8.35
CA ALA A 383 -4.23 -11.62 -8.54
C ALA A 383 -4.48 -11.23 -10.01
N ARG A 384 -4.17 -12.13 -10.97
CA ARG A 384 -4.42 -11.94 -12.41
C ARG A 384 -5.69 -12.63 -12.91
N THR A 385 -6.42 -13.34 -12.04
CA THR A 385 -7.71 -13.92 -12.40
C THR A 385 -8.73 -12.83 -12.70
N THR A 386 -9.71 -13.16 -13.55
CA THR A 386 -10.80 -12.23 -13.84
C THR A 386 -11.63 -11.99 -12.57
N ALA A 387 -12.19 -10.79 -12.46
CA ALA A 387 -13.09 -10.45 -11.37
C ALA A 387 -14.31 -11.39 -11.29
N HIS A 388 -14.83 -11.82 -12.44
CA HIS A 388 -15.90 -12.80 -12.54
C HIS A 388 -15.53 -14.15 -11.91
N ASN A 389 -14.32 -14.67 -12.15
CA ASN A 389 -13.88 -15.93 -11.54
C ASN A 389 -13.82 -15.81 -10.01
N ARG A 390 -13.35 -14.67 -9.48
CA ARG A 390 -13.36 -14.42 -8.03
C ARG A 390 -14.77 -14.34 -7.48
N ALA A 391 -15.71 -13.74 -8.22
CA ALA A 391 -17.13 -13.72 -7.87
C ALA A 391 -17.69 -15.16 -7.76
N GLN A 392 -17.44 -16.01 -8.75
CA GLN A 392 -17.91 -17.41 -8.74
C GLN A 392 -17.39 -18.19 -7.52
N ILE A 393 -16.11 -18.05 -7.18
CA ILE A 393 -15.55 -18.71 -6.00
C ILE A 393 -16.24 -18.22 -4.71
N LEU A 394 -16.48 -16.91 -4.57
CA LEU A 394 -17.21 -16.37 -3.41
C LEU A 394 -18.67 -16.86 -3.35
N TYR A 395 -19.34 -17.00 -4.50
CA TYR A 395 -20.65 -17.64 -4.58
C TYR A 395 -20.61 -19.09 -4.08
N TYR A 396 -19.62 -19.89 -4.52
CA TYR A 396 -19.46 -21.26 -4.03
C TYR A 396 -19.17 -21.33 -2.53
N ILE A 397 -18.36 -20.41 -1.98
CA ILE A 397 -18.15 -20.33 -0.53
C ILE A 397 -19.46 -20.04 0.20
N ALA A 398 -20.29 -19.12 -0.31
CA ALA A 398 -21.59 -18.80 0.26
C ALA A 398 -22.55 -20.00 0.24
N GLU A 399 -22.65 -20.68 -0.90
CA GLU A 399 -23.51 -21.85 -1.09
C GLU A 399 -23.06 -23.03 -0.21
N ASN A 400 -21.76 -23.32 -0.16
CA ASN A 400 -21.21 -24.38 0.66
C ASN A 400 -21.31 -24.08 2.17
N LEU A 401 -21.24 -22.80 2.58
CA LEU A 401 -21.54 -22.42 3.96
C LEU A 401 -23.03 -22.60 4.28
N ALA A 402 -23.92 -22.21 3.36
CA ALA A 402 -25.38 -22.36 3.52
C ALA A 402 -25.80 -23.83 3.68
N LEU A 403 -25.16 -24.74 2.94
CA LEU A 403 -25.39 -26.19 3.11
C LEU A 403 -25.01 -26.72 4.50
N ARG A 404 -24.12 -26.00 5.23
CA ARG A 404 -23.65 -26.36 6.57
C ARG A 404 -24.15 -25.40 7.65
N GLU A 405 -25.17 -24.60 7.35
CA GLU A 405 -25.64 -23.52 8.23
C GLU A 405 -25.99 -24.00 9.65
N GLU A 406 -26.77 -25.08 9.76
CA GLU A 406 -27.14 -25.67 11.06
C GLU A 406 -25.94 -26.22 11.85
N GLU A 407 -24.90 -26.67 11.16
CA GLU A 407 -23.67 -27.16 11.79
C GLU A 407 -22.90 -25.98 12.42
N PHE A 408 -22.68 -24.91 11.65
CA PHE A 408 -22.01 -23.70 12.12
C PHE A 408 -22.80 -23.03 13.24
N ALA A 409 -24.13 -22.93 13.14
CA ALA A 409 -24.97 -22.30 14.17
C ALA A 409 -24.90 -23.06 15.49
N ARG A 410 -24.95 -24.40 15.46
CA ARG A 410 -24.80 -25.24 16.67
C ARG A 410 -23.40 -25.09 17.28
N ARG A 411 -22.36 -25.12 16.45
CA ARG A 411 -20.97 -24.95 16.90
C ARG A 411 -20.76 -23.59 17.56
N LEU A 412 -21.27 -22.53 16.94
CA LEU A 412 -21.19 -21.17 17.43
C LEU A 412 -21.90 -21.04 18.79
N SER A 413 -23.16 -21.46 18.87
CA SER A 413 -23.93 -21.44 20.12
C SER A 413 -23.24 -22.22 21.25
N ALA A 414 -22.66 -23.39 20.94
CA ALA A 414 -21.91 -24.17 21.91
C ALA A 414 -20.67 -23.43 22.42
N LEU A 415 -19.87 -22.83 21.52
CA LEU A 415 -18.62 -22.16 21.88
C LEU A 415 -18.83 -20.84 22.61
N THR A 416 -19.77 -20.01 22.15
CA THR A 416 -19.97 -18.65 22.66
C THR A 416 -21.00 -18.56 23.78
N GLY A 417 -21.84 -19.59 23.94
CA GLY A 417 -22.96 -19.58 24.87
C GLY A 417 -24.14 -18.72 24.41
N GLU A 418 -24.08 -18.17 23.18
CA GLU A 418 -25.19 -17.41 22.61
C GLU A 418 -26.40 -18.30 22.33
N SER A 419 -27.59 -17.71 22.39
CA SER A 419 -28.83 -18.43 22.04
C SER A 419 -28.77 -18.98 20.62
N ALA A 420 -29.42 -20.13 20.36
CA ALA A 420 -29.49 -20.72 19.02
C ALA A 420 -29.98 -19.71 17.96
N LYS A 421 -30.92 -18.83 18.31
CA LYS A 421 -31.41 -17.77 17.42
C LYS A 421 -30.33 -16.73 17.07
N ALA A 422 -29.52 -16.33 18.05
CA ALA A 422 -28.43 -15.37 17.82
C ALA A 422 -27.30 -16.01 16.98
N ALA A 423 -26.96 -17.27 17.28
CA ALA A 423 -26.00 -18.04 16.51
C ALA A 423 -26.44 -18.22 15.05
N GLN A 424 -27.70 -18.60 14.83
CA GLN A 424 -28.30 -18.71 13.49
C GLN A 424 -28.17 -17.39 12.73
N ARG A 425 -28.57 -16.28 13.37
CA ARG A 425 -28.50 -14.94 12.77
C ARG A 425 -27.07 -14.56 12.35
N GLU A 426 -26.05 -14.96 13.11
CA GLU A 426 -24.66 -14.70 12.72
C GLU A 426 -24.25 -15.48 11.47
N VAL A 427 -24.65 -16.76 11.37
CA VAL A 427 -24.37 -17.58 10.19
C VAL A 427 -25.10 -17.04 8.95
N GLU A 428 -26.39 -16.72 9.08
CA GLU A 428 -27.18 -16.09 8.02
C GLU A 428 -26.54 -14.79 7.53
N ALA A 429 -26.07 -13.95 8.45
CA ALA A 429 -25.37 -12.72 8.13
C ALA A 429 -24.04 -12.98 7.42
N ALA A 430 -23.29 -14.01 7.81
CA ALA A 430 -22.03 -14.40 7.16
C ALA A 430 -22.26 -14.90 5.72
N ILE A 431 -23.28 -15.73 5.50
CA ILE A 431 -23.70 -16.20 4.17
C ILE A 431 -24.08 -15.00 3.29
N SER A 432 -24.96 -14.13 3.80
CA SER A 432 -25.35 -12.90 3.11
C SER A 432 -24.13 -12.04 2.75
N ARG A 433 -23.15 -11.95 3.65
CA ARG A 433 -21.92 -11.18 3.43
C ARG A 433 -21.07 -11.73 2.29
N LEU A 434 -20.96 -13.06 2.17
CA LEU A 434 -20.27 -13.70 1.06
C LEU A 434 -20.96 -13.38 -0.26
N PHE A 435 -22.30 -13.46 -0.32
CA PHE A 435 -23.06 -13.09 -1.51
C PHE A 435 -22.88 -11.62 -1.89
N SER A 436 -22.89 -10.70 -0.92
CA SER A 436 -22.62 -9.28 -1.16
C SER A 436 -21.24 -9.06 -1.80
N TYR A 437 -20.18 -9.65 -1.24
CA TYR A 437 -18.84 -9.45 -1.78
C TYR A 437 -18.56 -10.25 -3.06
N ALA A 438 -19.25 -11.36 -3.29
CA ALA A 438 -19.32 -12.01 -4.60
C ALA A 438 -19.89 -11.04 -5.64
N ALA A 439 -20.98 -10.34 -5.30
CA ALA A 439 -21.60 -9.36 -6.20
C ALA A 439 -20.70 -8.14 -6.48
N TRP A 440 -19.90 -7.70 -5.49
CA TRP A 440 -18.96 -6.59 -5.64
C TRP A 440 -17.69 -6.93 -6.41
N ALA A 441 -17.29 -8.21 -6.47
CA ALA A 441 -16.00 -8.63 -7.00
C ALA A 441 -15.70 -8.09 -8.41
N ASP A 442 -16.73 -7.98 -9.26
CA ASP A 442 -16.68 -7.48 -10.64
C ASP A 442 -17.50 -6.20 -10.88
N LYS A 443 -17.83 -5.45 -9.80
CA LYS A 443 -18.66 -4.21 -9.87
C LYS A 443 -18.07 -3.05 -9.07
N TYR A 444 -16.80 -3.16 -8.67
CA TYR A 444 -16.07 -2.09 -8.02
C TYR A 444 -15.24 -1.30 -9.03
N ASP A 445 -15.96 -0.55 -9.88
CA ASP A 445 -15.38 0.16 -11.02
C ASP A 445 -14.43 1.28 -10.61
N GLY A 446 -13.45 1.52 -11.47
CA GLY A 446 -12.60 2.70 -11.43
C GLY A 446 -13.31 3.96 -11.90
N LEU A 447 -12.56 5.06 -12.03
CA LEU A 447 -13.06 6.33 -12.55
C LEU A 447 -12.30 6.73 -13.82
N VAL A 448 -12.93 7.56 -14.66
CA VAL A 448 -12.26 8.24 -15.77
C VAL A 448 -12.26 9.73 -15.46
N HIS A 449 -11.07 10.29 -15.32
CA HIS A 449 -10.86 11.72 -15.13
C HIS A 449 -10.58 12.40 -16.48
N THR A 450 -11.13 13.59 -16.66
CA THR A 450 -10.95 14.43 -17.85
C THR A 450 -10.21 15.72 -17.48
N PRO A 451 -8.88 15.67 -17.31
CA PRO A 451 -8.06 16.83 -16.99
C PRO A 451 -8.12 17.88 -18.14
N PRO A 452 -7.77 19.15 -17.89
CA PRO A 452 -7.82 20.23 -18.89
C PRO A 452 -6.67 20.18 -19.91
N VAL A 453 -6.20 18.97 -20.22
CA VAL A 453 -5.15 18.67 -21.22
C VAL A 453 -5.69 17.58 -22.17
N ARG A 454 -5.01 17.32 -23.29
CA ARG A 454 -5.44 16.31 -24.29
C ARG A 454 -5.15 14.87 -23.84
N ASN A 455 -5.52 14.56 -22.61
CA ASN A 455 -5.38 13.25 -22.01
C ASN A 455 -6.64 12.89 -21.23
N ILE A 456 -6.80 11.60 -20.97
CA ILE A 456 -7.66 11.10 -19.90
C ILE A 456 -6.78 10.40 -18.87
N ALA A 457 -7.21 10.39 -17.60
CA ALA A 457 -6.60 9.57 -16.58
C ALA A 457 -7.59 8.51 -16.10
N LEU A 458 -7.23 7.24 -16.27
CA LEU A 458 -8.01 6.10 -15.79
C LEU A 458 -7.57 5.77 -14.36
N ALA A 459 -8.43 6.05 -13.37
CA ALA A 459 -8.24 5.65 -11.99
C ALA A 459 -8.66 4.20 -11.81
N VAL A 460 -7.70 3.28 -11.92
CA VAL A 460 -7.91 1.83 -11.84
C VAL A 460 -7.78 1.35 -10.39
N ASN A 461 -8.72 0.54 -9.93
CA ASN A 461 -8.63 -0.14 -8.64
C ASN A 461 -7.79 -1.41 -8.78
N GLU A 462 -6.64 -1.47 -8.09
CA GLU A 462 -5.78 -2.64 -8.01
C GLU A 462 -5.83 -3.28 -6.61
N PRO A 463 -5.61 -4.60 -6.48
CA PRO A 463 -5.40 -5.23 -5.18
C PRO A 463 -4.20 -4.62 -4.46
N ILE A 464 -4.24 -4.62 -3.12
CA ILE A 464 -3.06 -4.34 -2.28
C ILE A 464 -1.97 -5.35 -2.54
N GLY A 465 -2.33 -6.64 -2.64
CA GLY A 465 -1.40 -7.73 -2.89
C GLY A 465 -1.51 -8.83 -1.84
N VAL A 466 -0.43 -9.09 -1.07
CA VAL A 466 -0.48 -10.01 0.08
C VAL A 466 -0.89 -9.26 1.34
N MET A 467 -1.99 -9.68 1.96
CA MET A 467 -2.53 -9.08 3.17
C MET A 467 -2.38 -9.98 4.40
N GLY A 468 -2.03 -9.38 5.54
CA GLY A 468 -2.27 -9.96 6.85
C GLY A 468 -3.63 -9.50 7.39
N ILE A 469 -4.43 -10.41 7.93
CA ILE A 469 -5.74 -10.09 8.51
C ILE A 469 -5.82 -10.72 9.89
N VAL A 470 -6.14 -9.94 10.91
CA VAL A 470 -6.26 -10.41 12.29
C VAL A 470 -7.67 -10.13 12.79
N CYS A 471 -8.41 -11.19 13.03
CA CYS A 471 -9.83 -11.14 13.37
C CYS A 471 -10.06 -10.91 14.87
N PRO A 472 -11.19 -10.26 15.23
CA PRO A 472 -11.59 -10.10 16.63
C PRO A 472 -12.16 -11.40 17.22
N ASP A 473 -12.65 -11.35 18.47
CA ASP A 473 -13.33 -12.47 19.12
C ASP A 473 -14.86 -12.39 19.06
N ARG A 474 -15.43 -11.19 18.98
CA ARG A 474 -16.88 -11.02 18.81
C ARG A 474 -17.33 -11.34 17.41
N HIS A 475 -18.49 -11.98 17.33
CA HIS A 475 -19.06 -12.49 16.09
C HIS A 475 -18.02 -13.24 15.25
N PRO A 476 -17.42 -14.31 15.81
CA PRO A 476 -16.22 -14.93 15.29
C PRO A 476 -16.35 -15.47 13.86
N LEU A 477 -17.55 -15.89 13.43
CA LEU A 477 -17.76 -16.30 12.04
C LEU A 477 -18.00 -15.09 11.14
N LEU A 478 -18.93 -14.21 11.55
CA LEU A 478 -19.32 -13.06 10.74
C LEU A 478 -18.16 -12.08 10.54
N SER A 479 -17.40 -11.75 11.59
CA SER A 479 -16.25 -10.84 11.50
C SER A 479 -15.12 -11.44 10.64
N PHE A 480 -14.85 -12.75 10.77
CA PHE A 480 -13.91 -13.47 9.92
C PHE A 480 -14.29 -13.34 8.43
N VAL A 481 -15.55 -13.66 8.09
CA VAL A 481 -16.06 -13.55 6.73
C VAL A 481 -16.07 -12.10 6.23
N SER A 482 -16.45 -11.16 7.09
CA SER A 482 -16.49 -9.72 6.77
C SER A 482 -15.13 -9.14 6.39
N LEU A 483 -14.04 -9.73 6.89
CA LEU A 483 -12.68 -9.31 6.57
C LEU A 483 -12.10 -10.11 5.40
N MET A 484 -12.34 -11.42 5.36
CA MET A 484 -11.83 -12.32 4.33
C MET A 484 -12.44 -12.04 2.95
N ALA A 485 -13.78 -11.94 2.88
CA ALA A 485 -14.51 -11.85 1.62
C ALA A 485 -14.18 -10.60 0.77
N PRO A 486 -14.12 -9.37 1.31
CA PRO A 486 -13.76 -8.20 0.51
C PRO A 486 -12.30 -8.23 0.04
N ALA A 487 -11.38 -8.71 0.88
CA ALA A 487 -9.98 -8.87 0.50
C ALA A 487 -9.86 -9.83 -0.71
N PHE A 488 -10.53 -10.98 -0.65
CA PHE A 488 -10.57 -11.95 -1.73
C PHE A 488 -11.26 -11.39 -2.99
N ALA A 489 -12.41 -10.72 -2.84
CA ALA A 489 -13.16 -10.14 -3.95
C ALA A 489 -12.31 -9.18 -4.79
N MET A 490 -11.47 -8.38 -4.12
CA MET A 490 -10.58 -7.40 -4.75
C MET A 490 -9.27 -8.01 -5.29
N GLY A 491 -9.07 -9.33 -5.16
CA GLY A 491 -7.90 -10.03 -5.71
C GLY A 491 -6.70 -10.12 -4.77
N ASN A 492 -6.88 -9.86 -3.48
CA ASN A 492 -5.81 -9.99 -2.49
C ASN A 492 -5.66 -11.45 -2.04
N ARG A 493 -4.41 -11.86 -1.79
CA ARG A 493 -4.11 -13.12 -1.10
C ARG A 493 -3.93 -12.83 0.38
N SER A 494 -4.47 -13.66 1.25
CA SER A 494 -4.52 -13.33 2.69
C SER A 494 -3.89 -14.40 3.58
N VAL A 495 -3.18 -13.96 4.61
CA VAL A 495 -2.80 -14.75 5.78
C VAL A 495 -3.64 -14.26 6.96
N ILE A 496 -4.55 -15.10 7.42
CA ILE A 496 -5.58 -14.75 8.38
C ILE A 496 -5.30 -15.41 9.73
N ILE A 497 -5.23 -14.61 10.78
CA ILE A 497 -5.26 -15.06 12.17
C ILE A 497 -6.72 -14.92 12.65
N PRO A 498 -7.45 -16.03 12.85
CA PRO A 498 -8.86 -15.99 13.23
C PRO A 498 -9.00 -15.56 14.71
N SER A 499 -10.23 -15.56 15.23
CA SER A 499 -10.47 -15.36 16.66
C SER A 499 -9.58 -16.27 17.50
N GLU A 500 -8.82 -15.69 18.42
CA GLU A 500 -8.02 -16.46 19.38
C GLU A 500 -8.92 -17.19 20.39
N ARG A 501 -10.09 -16.61 20.70
CA ARG A 501 -11.06 -17.17 21.64
C ARG A 501 -11.89 -18.31 21.05
N TYR A 502 -12.34 -18.17 19.80
CA TYR A 502 -13.24 -19.11 19.12
C TYR A 502 -12.68 -19.62 17.78
N PRO A 503 -11.41 -20.11 17.73
CA PRO A 503 -10.75 -20.46 16.47
C PRO A 503 -11.36 -21.67 15.77
N LEU A 504 -12.11 -22.50 16.51
CA LEU A 504 -12.72 -23.72 15.97
C LEU A 504 -13.75 -23.43 14.86
N LEU A 505 -14.38 -22.26 14.85
CA LEU A 505 -15.28 -21.85 13.76
C LEU A 505 -14.52 -21.63 12.46
N ALA A 506 -13.34 -21.01 12.53
CA ALA A 506 -12.49 -20.84 11.36
C ALA A 506 -11.91 -22.19 10.89
N THR A 507 -11.63 -23.12 11.79
CA THR A 507 -11.15 -24.46 11.40
C THR A 507 -12.23 -25.30 10.72
N ASP A 508 -13.49 -25.17 11.14
CA ASP A 508 -14.60 -25.87 10.49
C ASP A 508 -14.86 -25.29 9.08
N PHE A 509 -14.48 -24.02 8.86
CA PHE A 509 -14.53 -23.31 7.58
C PHE A 509 -13.50 -23.82 6.55
N TYR A 510 -12.48 -24.58 6.96
CA TYR A 510 -11.49 -25.13 6.01
C TYR A 510 -12.13 -26.00 4.94
N GLN A 511 -13.08 -26.85 5.34
CA GLN A 511 -13.80 -27.69 4.39
C GLN A 511 -14.68 -26.86 3.44
N VAL A 512 -15.21 -25.71 3.88
CA VAL A 512 -15.96 -24.81 3.00
C VAL A 512 -15.02 -24.26 1.93
N LEU A 513 -13.80 -23.85 2.30
CA LEU A 513 -12.79 -23.38 1.35
C LEU A 513 -12.38 -24.49 0.36
N GLU A 514 -12.10 -25.69 0.85
CA GLU A 514 -11.70 -26.85 0.02
C GLU A 514 -12.80 -27.24 -0.96
N THR A 515 -14.07 -27.25 -0.52
CA THR A 515 -15.23 -27.62 -1.35
C THR A 515 -15.60 -26.52 -2.37
N SER A 516 -15.12 -25.30 -2.16
CA SER A 516 -15.40 -24.14 -3.02
C SER A 516 -14.30 -23.85 -4.05
N ASP A 517 -13.37 -24.79 -4.23
CA ASP A 517 -12.25 -24.67 -5.17
C ASP A 517 -11.42 -23.38 -4.98
N VAL A 518 -11.25 -22.96 -3.73
CA VAL A 518 -10.44 -21.78 -3.40
C VAL A 518 -8.99 -22.05 -3.81
N PRO A 519 -8.39 -21.22 -4.69
CA PRO A 519 -7.03 -21.42 -5.16
C PRO A 519 -6.03 -21.55 -4.02
N ALA A 520 -5.11 -22.52 -4.13
CA ALA A 520 -4.08 -22.73 -3.13
C ALA A 520 -3.29 -21.44 -2.88
N GLY A 521 -3.22 -21.01 -1.61
CA GLY A 521 -2.49 -19.82 -1.19
C GLY A 521 -3.29 -18.50 -1.26
N SER A 522 -4.47 -18.45 -1.87
CA SER A 522 -5.27 -17.20 -1.87
C SER A 522 -5.87 -16.89 -0.49
N ILE A 523 -6.21 -17.92 0.29
CA ILE A 523 -6.64 -17.83 1.69
C ILE A 523 -5.81 -18.81 2.51
N ASN A 524 -5.13 -18.30 3.52
CA ASN A 524 -4.34 -19.08 4.47
C ASN A 524 -4.79 -18.70 5.88
N ILE A 525 -4.94 -19.67 6.78
CA ILE A 525 -5.43 -19.47 8.14
C ILE A 525 -4.45 -20.11 9.12
N VAL A 526 -3.93 -19.30 10.04
CA VAL A 526 -2.99 -19.72 11.08
C VAL A 526 -3.61 -19.43 12.45
N THR A 527 -3.88 -20.46 13.24
CA THR A 527 -4.39 -20.31 14.61
C THR A 527 -3.23 -20.18 15.60
N GLY A 528 -3.43 -19.48 16.72
CA GLY A 528 -2.42 -19.34 17.78
C GLY A 528 -2.60 -18.06 18.58
N ALA A 529 -1.60 -17.69 19.38
CA ALA A 529 -1.58 -16.44 20.12
C ALA A 529 -1.60 -15.22 19.18
N ARG A 530 -2.69 -14.42 19.23
CA ARG A 530 -3.00 -13.36 18.27
C ARG A 530 -1.84 -12.39 18.11
N ASP A 531 -1.42 -11.77 19.21
CA ASP A 531 -0.48 -10.64 19.16
C ASP A 531 0.94 -11.10 18.81
N ALA A 532 1.31 -12.32 19.20
CA ALA A 532 2.60 -12.93 18.84
C ALA A 532 2.69 -13.17 17.33
N LEU A 533 1.65 -13.74 16.72
CA LEU A 533 1.58 -13.96 15.28
C LEU A 533 1.41 -12.65 14.50
N THR A 534 0.62 -11.72 15.03
CA THR A 534 0.43 -10.37 14.44
C THR A 534 1.74 -9.62 14.35
N LYS A 535 2.59 -9.69 15.36
CA LYS A 535 3.92 -9.04 15.33
C LYS A 535 4.77 -9.58 14.17
N VAL A 536 4.70 -10.88 13.90
CA VAL A 536 5.40 -11.48 12.76
C VAL A 536 4.88 -10.91 11.44
N LEU A 537 3.55 -10.82 11.26
CA LEU A 537 2.95 -10.22 10.06
C LEU A 537 3.33 -8.74 9.90
N ALA A 538 3.32 -7.97 11.00
CA ALA A 538 3.65 -6.55 10.98
C ALA A 538 5.11 -6.29 10.59
N GLN A 539 6.02 -7.19 10.96
CA GLN A 539 7.44 -7.14 10.63
C GLN A 539 7.79 -7.75 9.26
N HIS A 540 6.84 -8.41 8.58
CA HIS A 540 7.13 -9.15 7.34
C HIS A 540 7.20 -8.23 6.13
N ASP A 541 8.24 -8.35 5.30
CA ASP A 541 8.44 -7.48 4.13
C ASP A 541 7.51 -7.77 2.96
N GLN A 542 7.15 -9.05 2.78
CA GLN A 542 6.20 -9.47 1.75
C GLN A 542 4.73 -9.22 2.12
N ILE A 543 4.43 -8.65 3.29
CA ILE A 543 3.06 -8.21 3.63
C ILE A 543 2.91 -6.75 3.18
N GLU A 544 1.95 -6.51 2.29
CA GLU A 544 1.71 -5.21 1.66
C GLU A 544 0.62 -4.40 2.39
N GLY A 545 -0.29 -5.10 3.08
CA GLY A 545 -1.30 -4.50 3.95
C GLY A 545 -1.62 -5.36 5.18
N LEU A 546 -1.91 -4.74 6.31
CA LEU A 546 -2.23 -5.43 7.56
C LEU A 546 -3.49 -4.85 8.22
N TRP A 547 -4.51 -5.69 8.33
CA TRP A 547 -5.73 -5.39 9.06
C TRP A 547 -5.67 -6.02 10.44
N TYR A 548 -5.91 -5.24 11.50
CA TYR A 548 -5.86 -5.71 12.87
C TYR A 548 -7.05 -5.26 13.69
N PHE A 549 -7.86 -6.24 14.09
CA PHE A 549 -9.05 -6.05 14.92
C PHE A 549 -8.83 -6.74 16.26
N GLY A 550 -8.23 -6.01 17.20
CA GLY A 550 -7.87 -6.55 18.50
C GLY A 550 -7.75 -5.48 19.56
N SER A 551 -6.72 -5.56 20.40
CA SER A 551 -6.45 -4.64 21.50
C SER A 551 -5.92 -3.27 21.04
N ALA A 552 -6.02 -2.24 21.89
CA ALA A 552 -5.37 -0.95 21.64
C ALA A 552 -3.83 -1.07 21.61
N GLU A 553 -3.27 -1.92 22.48
CA GLU A 553 -1.84 -2.21 22.52
C GLU A 553 -1.35 -2.91 21.25
N GLY A 554 -2.07 -3.94 20.80
CA GLY A 554 -1.76 -4.62 19.54
C GLY A 554 -1.93 -3.70 18.32
N SER A 555 -2.90 -2.78 18.36
CA SER A 555 -3.03 -1.74 17.33
C SER A 555 -1.77 -0.88 17.29
N ARG A 556 -1.33 -0.35 18.43
CA ARG A 556 -0.06 0.41 18.52
C ARG A 556 1.14 -0.38 18.02
N MET A 557 1.23 -1.67 18.37
CA MET A 557 2.32 -2.55 17.91
C MET A 557 2.30 -2.71 16.38
N VAL A 558 1.15 -3.04 15.79
CA VAL A 558 0.99 -3.16 14.33
C VAL A 558 1.43 -1.89 13.64
N GLU A 559 0.95 -0.76 14.15
CA GLU A 559 1.22 0.56 13.60
C GLU A 559 2.71 0.93 13.67
N ALA A 560 3.40 0.60 14.78
CA ALA A 560 4.82 0.90 14.95
C ALA A 560 5.71 -0.01 14.09
N GLU A 561 5.45 -1.32 14.10
CA GLU A 561 6.24 -2.32 13.35
C GLU A 561 6.04 -2.19 11.84
N SER A 562 4.88 -1.67 11.38
CA SER A 562 4.62 -1.40 9.96
C SER A 562 5.56 -0.37 9.33
N ALA A 563 6.22 0.48 10.13
CA ALA A 563 7.19 1.45 9.65
C ALA A 563 8.42 0.81 8.97
N HIS A 564 8.62 -0.50 9.09
CA HIS A 564 9.75 -1.19 8.47
C HIS A 564 9.67 -1.30 6.93
N ASN A 565 8.48 -1.43 6.35
CA ASN A 565 8.30 -1.40 4.89
C ASN A 565 7.15 -0.45 4.48
N LEU A 566 6.65 0.34 5.44
CA LEU A 566 5.54 1.26 5.28
C LEU A 566 4.25 0.62 4.74
N LYS A 567 4.05 -0.68 5.00
CA LYS A 567 2.80 -1.38 4.67
C LYS A 567 1.59 -0.63 5.22
N ARG A 568 0.50 -0.64 4.46
CA ARG A 568 -0.77 -0.03 4.91
C ARG A 568 -1.31 -0.77 6.11
N THR A 569 -1.81 -0.04 7.11
CA THR A 569 -2.44 -0.62 8.30
C THR A 569 -3.86 -0.13 8.46
N TRP A 570 -4.78 -1.03 8.81
CA TRP A 570 -6.12 -0.68 9.25
C TRP A 570 -6.39 -1.33 10.60
N VAL A 571 -6.49 -0.51 11.65
CA VAL A 571 -6.60 -0.99 13.04
C VAL A 571 -7.81 -0.38 13.76
N ASN A 572 -8.36 -1.11 14.73
CA ASN A 572 -9.57 -0.68 15.45
C ASN A 572 -9.28 0.06 16.77
N TYR A 573 -8.04 0.07 17.25
CA TYR A 573 -7.63 0.68 18.53
C TYR A 573 -8.39 0.12 19.74
N GLY A 574 -8.71 -1.18 19.74
CA GLY A 574 -9.48 -1.78 20.84
C GLY A 574 -10.99 -1.51 20.79
N ARG A 575 -11.48 -0.77 19.79
CA ARG A 575 -12.90 -0.40 19.67
C ARG A 575 -13.68 -1.45 18.91
N ALA A 576 -14.92 -1.67 19.34
CA ALA A 576 -15.84 -2.58 18.69
C ALA A 576 -16.46 -1.99 17.43
N ARG A 577 -16.80 -2.87 16.49
CA ARG A 577 -17.52 -2.54 15.26
C ARG A 577 -18.87 -3.25 15.24
N ASP A 578 -19.88 -2.63 14.61
CA ASP A 578 -21.17 -3.29 14.42
C ASP A 578 -21.13 -4.19 13.17
N TRP A 579 -20.75 -5.44 13.37
CA TRP A 579 -20.59 -6.43 12.29
C TRP A 579 -21.90 -6.75 11.56
N PHE A 580 -23.06 -6.54 12.20
CA PHE A 580 -24.38 -6.74 11.59
C PHE A 580 -24.87 -5.55 10.77
N SER A 581 -24.24 -4.38 10.90
CA SER A 581 -24.62 -3.21 10.11
C SER A 581 -24.19 -3.39 8.65
N PRO A 582 -25.07 -3.18 7.65
CA PRO A 582 -24.65 -3.10 6.26
C PRO A 582 -23.78 -1.88 5.93
N GLN A 583 -23.74 -0.87 6.81
CA GLN A 583 -22.94 0.34 6.63
C GLN A 583 -21.58 0.24 7.32
N HIS A 584 -21.52 -0.45 8.46
CA HIS A 584 -20.30 -0.58 9.26
C HIS A 584 -19.74 -1.98 9.20
N GLY A 585 -20.53 -3.03 9.31
CA GLY A 585 -20.03 -4.40 9.14
C GLY A 585 -19.60 -4.70 7.72
N GLU A 586 -20.29 -4.13 6.73
CA GLU A 586 -20.15 -4.37 5.28
C GLU A 586 -19.75 -3.09 4.52
N GLY A 587 -19.49 -3.23 3.21
CA GLY A 587 -19.65 -2.14 2.25
C GLY A 587 -18.34 -1.64 1.66
N ARG A 588 -18.39 -0.43 1.09
CA ARG A 588 -17.30 0.16 0.28
C ARG A 588 -16.05 0.51 1.08
N GLU A 589 -16.13 0.69 2.40
CA GLU A 589 -14.94 0.93 3.23
C GLU A 589 -13.97 -0.26 3.12
N PHE A 590 -14.46 -1.50 3.26
CA PHE A 590 -13.63 -2.69 3.14
C PHE A 590 -13.04 -2.86 1.74
N LEU A 591 -13.80 -2.52 0.69
CA LEU A 591 -13.30 -2.56 -0.69
C LEU A 591 -12.16 -1.55 -0.90
N ARG A 592 -12.29 -0.33 -0.36
CA ARG A 592 -11.25 0.71 -0.41
C ARG A 592 -10.02 0.33 0.42
N GLU A 593 -10.21 -0.28 1.59
CA GLU A 593 -9.07 -0.77 2.37
C GLU A 593 -8.39 -1.98 1.71
N ALA A 594 -9.10 -2.70 0.84
CA ALA A 594 -8.61 -3.85 0.08
C ALA A 594 -8.11 -3.50 -1.33
N THR A 595 -8.12 -2.22 -1.70
CA THR A 595 -7.67 -1.74 -3.01
C THR A 595 -6.76 -0.52 -2.89
N GLN A 596 -5.99 -0.29 -3.93
CA GLN A 596 -5.21 0.92 -4.14
C GLN A 596 -5.50 1.45 -5.54
N VAL A 597 -5.45 2.76 -5.70
CA VAL A 597 -5.78 3.39 -6.99
C VAL A 597 -4.50 3.63 -7.78
N LYS A 598 -4.49 3.23 -9.05
CA LYS A 598 -3.48 3.63 -10.04
C LYS A 598 -4.12 4.55 -11.06
N ASN A 599 -3.56 5.74 -11.26
CA ASN A 599 -3.97 6.63 -12.34
C ASN A 599 -3.11 6.39 -13.58
N VAL A 600 -3.71 5.87 -14.65
CA VAL A 600 -3.06 5.66 -15.95
C VAL A 600 -3.46 6.78 -16.90
N TRP A 601 -2.52 7.64 -17.26
CA TRP A 601 -2.72 8.75 -18.17
C TRP A 601 -2.48 8.32 -19.60
N LEU A 602 -3.44 8.61 -20.47
CA LEU A 602 -3.46 8.20 -21.87
C LEU A 602 -3.70 9.42 -22.76
N PRO A 603 -3.09 9.51 -23.95
CA PRO A 603 -3.53 10.42 -24.99
C PRO A 603 -5.00 10.18 -25.35
N TYR A 604 -5.79 11.23 -25.55
CA TYR A 604 -7.20 11.11 -25.93
C TYR A 604 -7.68 12.31 -26.74
N GLY A 605 -8.16 12.04 -27.96
CA GLY A 605 -8.82 13.03 -28.82
C GLY A 605 -7.87 14.01 -29.53
N ASP A 606 -6.97 13.49 -30.37
CA ASP A 606 -6.13 14.30 -31.26
C ASP A 606 -6.91 15.07 -32.34
#